data_AF-A0A3A8N9Z8-F1
#
_entry.id   AF-A0A3A8N9Z8-F1
#
_cell.length_a   1.000
_cell.length_b   1.000
_cell.length_c   1.000
_cell.angle_alpha   90.00
_cell.angle_beta   90.00
_cell.angle_gamma   90.00
#
_symmetry.space_group_name_H-M   'P 1'
#
loop_
_entity.id
_entity.type
_entity.pdbx_description
1 polymer ?
#
loop_
_entity_poly.entity_id
_entity_poly.type
_entity_poly.pdbx_seq_one_letter_code
_entity_poly.pdbx_strand_id
1 'polypeptide(L)'
;MAEPKKPSPSEKRHLDDLNIGKYHFSQGGKSCLNRHVSDYSLGNPCSHRWHARVVGLTLTKQEPGREGQNLFKWPADAPKQPPAGTSWDLDGANFTTSASIPYSFECHHVVPNHELSAAINAVGKESAMKAEIVALVRKGLMEEEYNLNEKINMLILPMSKGEAFALALPKHKKTPSQPSHFRYSSYVRKELDKMLKPLKKDVDKHEEEARKNEKDSKANTKEANRSEEEANRQQKMLQGNEEKGHLGRAAIHKEREAASRSQAQAQRDAATAQQKVAAAQRDEIRKKVGASTSSPPEGMGKQGIEGLSKWLRDAIIEAGLLMKELGLDSSVDDLRRLKELRKLKEQGDLEAFKQKLQKLQELPAKLRPT
;
A
#
# COMPACT_ATOMS: atom_id res chain seq x y z
N MET A 1 -9.92 -38.89 1.75
CA MET A 1 -10.27 -37.52 1.30
C MET A 1 -9.04 -36.65 1.53
N ALA A 2 -8.58 -35.88 0.55
CA ALA A 2 -7.44 -34.99 0.75
C ALA A 2 -7.85 -33.86 1.72
N GLU A 3 -6.97 -33.51 2.67
CA GLU A 3 -7.19 -32.37 3.54
C GLU A 3 -7.32 -31.08 2.70
N PRO A 4 -8.24 -30.17 3.04
CA PRO A 4 -8.38 -28.91 2.33
C PRO A 4 -7.10 -28.08 2.47
N LYS A 5 -6.59 -27.58 1.34
CA LYS A 5 -5.40 -26.73 1.28
C LYS A 5 -5.65 -25.45 2.10
N LYS A 6 -4.75 -25.13 3.04
CA LYS A 6 -4.80 -23.88 3.81
C LYS A 6 -4.70 -22.68 2.85
N PRO A 7 -5.52 -21.62 3.06
CA PRO A 7 -5.47 -20.43 2.21
C PRO A 7 -4.13 -19.72 2.38
N SER A 8 -3.62 -19.17 1.28
CA SER A 8 -2.46 -18.29 1.27
C SER A 8 -2.75 -16.98 2.02
N PRO A 9 -1.72 -16.22 2.45
CA PRO A 9 -1.92 -14.94 3.12
C PRO A 9 -2.72 -13.91 2.29
N SER A 10 -2.60 -13.95 0.96
CA SER A 10 -3.36 -13.05 0.09
C SER A 10 -4.82 -13.48 -0.05
N GLU A 11 -5.11 -14.78 -0.06
CA GLU A 11 -6.48 -15.30 -0.03
C GLU A 11 -7.14 -14.99 1.31
N LYS A 12 -6.43 -15.15 2.43
CA LYS A 12 -6.96 -14.78 3.75
C LYS A 12 -7.35 -13.30 3.81
N ARG A 13 -6.48 -12.38 3.39
CA ARG A 13 -6.81 -10.95 3.34
C ARG A 13 -7.96 -10.63 2.41
N HIS A 14 -8.08 -11.35 1.29
CA HIS A 14 -9.22 -11.21 0.40
C HIS A 14 -10.54 -11.60 1.10
N LEU A 15 -10.55 -12.71 1.85
CA LEU A 15 -11.71 -13.11 2.67
C LEU A 15 -12.01 -12.09 3.77
N ASP A 16 -10.98 -11.52 4.41
CA ASP A 16 -11.15 -10.46 5.40
C ASP A 16 -11.84 -9.23 4.76
N ASP A 17 -11.43 -8.85 3.53
CA ASP A 17 -12.04 -7.72 2.79
C ASP A 17 -13.51 -7.97 2.42
N LEU A 18 -13.93 -9.21 2.18
CA LEU A 18 -15.34 -9.52 1.94
C LEU A 18 -16.22 -9.21 3.16
N ASN A 19 -15.65 -9.15 4.35
CA ASN A 19 -16.37 -8.79 5.57
C ASN A 19 -16.41 -7.27 5.83
N ILE A 20 -15.65 -6.47 5.06
CA ILE A 20 -15.55 -5.02 5.25
C ILE A 20 -16.77 -4.26 4.68
N GLY A 21 -17.52 -4.88 3.78
CA GLY A 21 -18.76 -4.34 3.21
C GLY A 21 -19.07 -4.92 1.83
N LYS A 22 -20.13 -4.45 1.17
CA LYS A 22 -20.54 -4.91 -0.17
C LYS A 22 -19.79 -4.18 -1.30
N TYR A 23 -18.47 -4.02 -1.16
CA TYR A 23 -17.66 -3.26 -2.12
C TYR A 23 -16.91 -4.16 -3.10
N HIS A 24 -16.78 -5.45 -2.80
CA HIS A 24 -16.14 -6.41 -3.68
C HIS A 24 -17.07 -6.85 -4.82
N PHE A 25 -16.50 -7.23 -5.97
CA PHE A 25 -17.25 -7.68 -7.16
C PHE A 25 -18.23 -8.83 -6.88
N SER A 26 -17.82 -9.80 -6.06
CA SER A 26 -18.68 -10.93 -5.66
C SER A 26 -19.90 -10.52 -4.83
N GLN A 27 -19.95 -9.27 -4.38
CA GLN A 27 -21.01 -8.70 -3.55
C GLN A 27 -21.74 -7.55 -4.25
N GLY A 28 -21.48 -7.33 -5.55
CA GLY A 28 -22.09 -6.27 -6.35
C GLY A 28 -21.30 -4.95 -6.40
N GLY A 29 -20.12 -4.87 -5.77
CA GLY A 29 -19.23 -3.71 -5.88
C GLY A 29 -18.22 -3.82 -7.03
N LYS A 30 -17.17 -2.98 -7.01
CA LYS A 30 -16.16 -2.91 -8.08
C LYS A 30 -14.70 -2.88 -7.60
N SER A 31 -14.43 -3.28 -6.36
CA SER A 31 -13.08 -3.19 -5.78
C SER A 31 -12.46 -4.57 -5.53
N CYS A 32 -11.13 -4.61 -5.53
CA CYS A 32 -10.34 -5.73 -5.02
C CYS A 32 -8.93 -5.25 -4.66
N LEU A 33 -8.51 -5.37 -3.39
CA LEU A 33 -7.20 -4.90 -2.93
C LEU A 33 -6.14 -5.99 -2.87
N ASN A 34 -6.41 -7.18 -3.42
CA ASN A 34 -5.53 -8.34 -3.27
C ASN A 34 -5.29 -9.03 -4.61
N ARG A 35 -4.06 -9.54 -4.75
CA ARG A 35 -3.68 -10.50 -5.79
C ARG A 35 -3.97 -11.93 -5.30
N HIS A 36 -5.23 -12.35 -5.33
CA HIS A 36 -5.62 -13.70 -4.89
C HIS A 36 -5.91 -14.67 -6.06
N VAL A 37 -6.35 -14.18 -7.23
CA VAL A 37 -6.51 -15.01 -8.43
C VAL A 37 -5.19 -15.00 -9.22
N SER A 38 -4.44 -16.10 -9.12
CA SER A 38 -3.19 -16.29 -9.90
C SER A 38 -3.47 -16.57 -11.36
N ASP A 39 -4.55 -17.30 -11.62
CA ASP A 39 -4.84 -17.88 -12.92
C ASP A 39 -5.55 -16.87 -13.82
N TYR A 40 -5.44 -17.08 -15.11
CA TYR A 40 -6.20 -16.28 -16.04
C TYR A 40 -7.66 -16.74 -16.01
N SER A 41 -8.54 -15.81 -15.70
CA SER A 41 -9.99 -16.01 -15.81
C SER A 41 -10.56 -14.85 -16.63
N LEU A 42 -11.07 -15.16 -17.82
CA LEU A 42 -11.68 -14.18 -18.72
C LEU A 42 -12.85 -13.48 -18.01
N GLY A 43 -12.89 -12.14 -18.08
CA GLY A 43 -13.97 -11.35 -17.49
C GLY A 43 -13.93 -11.25 -15.96
N ASN A 44 -12.97 -11.89 -15.28
CA ASN A 44 -12.89 -11.89 -13.83
C ASN A 44 -12.10 -10.66 -13.33
N PRO A 45 -12.72 -9.72 -12.61
CA PRO A 45 -12.06 -8.49 -12.18
C PRO A 45 -10.95 -8.67 -11.13
N CYS A 46 -10.85 -9.86 -10.53
CA CYS A 46 -9.76 -10.23 -9.62
C CYS A 46 -8.57 -10.87 -10.35
N SER A 47 -8.75 -11.26 -11.62
CA SER A 47 -7.70 -11.84 -12.45
C SER A 47 -6.78 -10.74 -12.98
N HIS A 48 -5.68 -10.50 -12.28
CA HIS A 48 -4.63 -9.58 -12.73
C HIS A 48 -4.10 -9.94 -14.14
N ARG A 49 -4.04 -11.23 -14.48
CA ARG A 49 -3.62 -11.69 -15.83
C ARG A 49 -4.61 -11.28 -16.91
N TRP A 50 -5.92 -11.33 -16.62
CA TRP A 50 -6.94 -10.87 -17.56
C TRP A 50 -6.82 -9.37 -17.82
N HIS A 51 -6.71 -8.56 -16.77
CA HIS A 51 -6.52 -7.13 -16.92
C HIS A 51 -5.22 -6.77 -17.65
N ALA A 52 -4.12 -7.46 -17.35
CA ALA A 52 -2.86 -7.28 -18.08
C ALA A 52 -3.01 -7.57 -19.59
N ARG A 53 -3.73 -8.63 -19.97
CA ARG A 53 -4.05 -8.95 -21.37
C ARG A 53 -4.88 -7.82 -22.02
N VAL A 54 -5.90 -7.31 -21.33
CA VAL A 54 -6.71 -6.18 -21.81
C VAL A 54 -5.86 -4.94 -22.04
N VAL A 55 -4.97 -4.59 -21.09
CA VAL A 55 -4.01 -3.48 -21.26
C VAL A 55 -3.15 -3.70 -22.49
N GLY A 56 -2.57 -4.89 -22.61
CA GLY A 56 -1.74 -5.25 -23.74
C GLY A 56 -2.46 -5.00 -25.06
N LEU A 57 -3.76 -5.34 -25.15
CA LEU A 57 -4.56 -5.20 -26.37
C LEU A 57 -4.77 -3.73 -26.76
N THR A 58 -4.79 -2.84 -25.77
CA THR A 58 -5.05 -1.41 -25.96
C THR A 58 -3.80 -0.57 -26.18
N LEU A 59 -2.62 -1.05 -25.78
CA LEU A 59 -1.39 -0.29 -25.94
C LEU A 59 -0.91 -0.34 -27.39
N THR A 60 -0.72 0.82 -28.00
CA THR A 60 -0.26 0.99 -29.38
C THR A 60 1.12 1.65 -29.44
N LYS A 61 1.88 1.36 -30.50
CA LYS A 61 3.16 1.96 -30.84
C LYS A 61 2.96 3.39 -31.33
N GLN A 62 3.92 4.23 -30.98
CA GLN A 62 4.08 5.59 -31.48
C GLN A 62 5.40 5.77 -32.24
N GLU A 63 5.82 4.73 -32.98
CA GLU A 63 7.00 4.83 -33.86
C GLU A 63 6.59 5.40 -35.22
N PRO A 64 7.37 6.32 -35.82
CA PRO A 64 7.16 6.79 -37.19
C PRO A 64 7.03 5.63 -38.19
N GLY A 65 5.88 5.51 -38.85
CA GLY A 65 5.57 4.45 -39.82
C GLY A 65 5.00 3.15 -39.22
N ARG A 66 4.74 3.10 -37.90
CA ARG A 66 4.04 1.99 -37.22
C ARG A 66 2.98 2.48 -36.25
N GLU A 67 2.49 3.70 -36.45
CA GLU A 67 1.45 4.31 -35.62
C GLU A 67 0.19 3.45 -35.59
N GLY A 68 -0.35 3.24 -34.38
CA GLY A 68 -1.57 2.45 -34.20
C GLY A 68 -1.35 0.93 -34.18
N GLN A 69 -0.14 0.42 -34.43
CA GLN A 69 0.14 -1.01 -34.23
C GLN A 69 0.20 -1.33 -32.75
N ASN A 70 -0.34 -2.46 -32.31
CA ASN A 70 -0.29 -2.86 -30.91
C ASN A 70 1.18 -3.04 -30.42
N LEU A 71 1.52 -2.47 -29.26
CA LEU A 71 2.87 -2.48 -28.67
C LEU A 71 3.35 -3.90 -28.34
N PHE A 72 2.42 -4.79 -27.97
CA PHE A 72 2.68 -6.17 -27.58
C PHE A 72 2.57 -7.16 -28.74
N LYS A 73 2.24 -6.70 -29.96
CA LYS A 73 2.33 -7.55 -31.17
C LYS A 73 3.77 -7.63 -31.64
N TRP A 74 4.22 -8.84 -31.98
CA TRP A 74 5.58 -9.07 -32.47
C TRP A 74 5.78 -8.29 -33.77
N PRO A 75 6.89 -7.54 -33.91
CA PRO A 75 7.26 -6.96 -35.18
C PRO A 75 7.38 -8.08 -36.24
N ALA A 76 6.70 -7.93 -37.39
CA ALA A 76 6.78 -8.91 -38.48
C ALA A 76 8.22 -9.13 -39.00
N ASP A 77 9.12 -8.19 -38.72
CA ASP A 77 10.51 -8.13 -39.15
C ASP A 77 11.52 -8.55 -38.07
N ALA A 78 11.09 -8.94 -36.86
CA ALA A 78 12.03 -9.26 -35.78
C ALA A 78 12.73 -10.63 -36.00
N PRO A 79 14.04 -10.73 -35.66
CA PRO A 79 14.92 -11.84 -36.07
C PRO A 79 14.60 -13.20 -35.42
N LYS A 80 13.80 -13.23 -34.36
CA LYS A 80 13.17 -14.46 -33.83
C LYS A 80 11.69 -14.39 -34.16
N GLN A 81 11.28 -14.89 -35.32
CA GLN A 81 9.85 -15.08 -35.58
C GLN A 81 9.26 -16.00 -34.51
N PRO A 82 8.01 -15.79 -34.09
CA PRO A 82 7.32 -16.76 -33.28
C PRO A 82 7.31 -18.15 -33.93
N PRO A 83 7.39 -19.26 -33.15
CA PRO A 83 7.30 -20.61 -33.69
C PRO A 83 6.24 -20.65 -34.78
N ALA A 84 6.56 -21.28 -35.92
CA ALA A 84 5.67 -21.28 -37.08
C ALA A 84 4.24 -21.65 -36.68
N GLY A 85 3.27 -20.77 -36.97
CA GLY A 85 1.87 -20.93 -36.57
C GLY A 85 1.49 -20.31 -35.21
N THR A 86 2.42 -19.65 -34.53
CA THR A 86 2.13 -18.86 -33.33
C THR A 86 2.40 -17.39 -33.60
N SER A 87 1.65 -16.51 -32.94
CA SER A 87 1.86 -15.07 -32.94
C SER A 87 2.14 -14.63 -31.51
N TRP A 88 2.89 -13.52 -31.32
CA TRP A 88 2.74 -12.71 -30.09
C TRP A 88 1.41 -11.98 -30.16
N ASP A 89 0.34 -12.73 -30.37
CA ASP A 89 -0.95 -12.14 -30.33
C ASP A 89 -1.51 -12.37 -28.95
N LEU A 90 -1.91 -11.24 -28.37
CA LEU A 90 -2.83 -11.27 -27.27
C LEU A 90 -4.16 -11.91 -27.71
N ASP A 91 -4.34 -12.20 -29.00
CA ASP A 91 -5.43 -12.99 -29.57
C ASP A 91 -5.25 -14.53 -29.41
N GLY A 92 -4.05 -15.03 -29.03
CA GLY A 92 -3.74 -16.47 -28.84
C GLY A 92 -3.87 -17.02 -27.41
N ALA A 93 -3.22 -18.16 -27.12
CA ALA A 93 -3.18 -18.80 -25.79
C ALA A 93 -2.18 -18.15 -24.80
N ASN A 94 -1.47 -17.12 -25.25
CA ASN A 94 -0.55 -16.36 -24.43
C ASN A 94 -1.34 -15.67 -23.31
N PHE A 95 -0.78 -15.63 -22.10
CA PHE A 95 -1.39 -15.06 -20.89
C PHE A 95 -2.59 -15.81 -20.33
N THR A 96 -3.15 -16.81 -21.04
CA THR A 96 -4.35 -17.55 -20.62
C THR A 96 -4.07 -18.89 -19.94
N THR A 97 -2.95 -19.53 -20.26
CA THR A 97 -2.62 -20.90 -19.79
C THR A 97 -1.33 -20.95 -18.99
N SER A 98 -0.26 -20.31 -19.49
CA SER A 98 1.02 -20.21 -18.81
C SER A 98 1.64 -18.82 -19.01
N ALA A 99 2.38 -18.34 -18.02
CA ALA A 99 3.22 -17.14 -18.12
C ALA A 99 4.55 -17.40 -18.85
N SER A 100 4.84 -18.66 -19.19
CA SER A 100 6.11 -19.08 -19.77
C SER A 100 6.01 -19.72 -21.15
N ILE A 101 4.80 -19.84 -21.73
CA ILE A 101 4.59 -20.51 -23.02
C ILE A 101 3.71 -19.62 -23.92
N PRO A 102 4.08 -19.44 -25.20
CA PRO A 102 5.31 -19.87 -25.87
C PRO A 102 6.52 -18.98 -25.51
N TYR A 103 6.29 -17.88 -24.78
CA TYR A 103 7.31 -16.92 -24.37
C TYR A 103 7.24 -16.60 -22.89
N SER A 104 8.38 -16.17 -22.33
CA SER A 104 8.47 -15.88 -20.90
C SER A 104 8.13 -14.42 -20.67
N PHE A 105 6.98 -14.17 -20.05
CA PHE A 105 6.53 -12.86 -19.64
C PHE A 105 5.95 -12.95 -18.24
N GLU A 106 5.82 -11.82 -17.57
CA GLU A 106 5.08 -11.78 -16.31
C GLU A 106 4.14 -10.57 -16.30
N CYS A 107 2.92 -10.80 -15.82
CA CYS A 107 1.98 -9.73 -15.53
C CYS A 107 2.34 -9.14 -14.17
N HIS A 108 2.60 -7.84 -14.13
CA HIS A 108 3.05 -7.14 -12.94
C HIS A 108 2.11 -6.03 -12.55
N HIS A 109 1.91 -5.93 -11.24
CA HIS A 109 1.34 -4.75 -10.63
C HIS A 109 2.39 -3.65 -10.60
N VAL A 110 2.09 -2.50 -11.19
CA VAL A 110 2.97 -1.34 -11.22
C VAL A 110 3.09 -0.75 -9.80
N VAL A 111 1.99 -0.63 -9.08
CA VAL A 111 1.94 -0.51 -7.62
C VAL A 111 1.79 -1.91 -7.04
N PRO A 112 2.86 -2.53 -6.51
CA PRO A 112 2.80 -3.93 -6.10
C PRO A 112 1.88 -4.14 -4.90
N ASN A 113 1.16 -5.28 -4.89
CA ASN A 113 0.28 -5.69 -3.77
C ASN A 113 0.96 -5.56 -2.39
N HIS A 114 2.20 -6.05 -2.30
CA HIS A 114 2.99 -6.01 -1.07
C HIS A 114 3.29 -4.56 -0.64
N GLU A 115 3.65 -3.69 -1.58
CA GLU A 115 3.95 -2.31 -1.27
C GLU A 115 2.69 -1.56 -0.83
N LEU A 116 1.57 -1.69 -1.55
CA LEU A 116 0.31 -1.10 -1.10
C LEU A 116 -0.10 -1.60 0.29
N SER A 117 -0.08 -2.91 0.50
CA SER A 117 -0.46 -3.53 1.78
C SER A 117 0.37 -3.01 2.95
N ALA A 118 1.69 -2.91 2.80
CA ALA A 118 2.51 -2.41 3.90
C ALA A 118 2.39 -0.90 4.10
N ALA A 119 1.93 -0.12 3.11
CA ALA A 119 1.78 1.33 3.24
C ALA A 119 0.52 1.62 4.06
N ILE A 120 -0.55 0.89 3.75
CA ILE A 120 -1.77 0.82 4.56
C ILE A 120 -1.45 0.39 6.00
N ASN A 121 -0.67 -0.68 6.18
CA ASN A 121 -0.28 -1.13 7.52
C ASN A 121 0.56 -0.11 8.30
N ALA A 122 1.33 0.74 7.61
CA ALA A 122 2.15 1.76 8.23
C ALA A 122 1.31 2.90 8.83
N VAL A 123 0.10 3.16 8.31
CA VAL A 123 -0.82 4.18 8.82
C VAL A 123 -1.16 3.92 10.30
N GLY A 124 -1.56 2.68 10.63
CA GLY A 124 -1.95 2.29 11.99
C GLY A 124 -0.83 1.70 12.85
N LYS A 125 0.43 1.66 12.37
CA LYS A 125 1.50 0.83 12.97
C LYS A 125 1.72 1.06 14.47
N GLU A 126 1.68 2.31 14.91
CA GLU A 126 1.97 2.72 16.29
C GLU A 126 0.70 2.91 17.15
N SER A 127 -0.49 2.70 16.57
CA SER A 127 -1.76 2.87 17.28
C SER A 127 -2.22 1.57 17.95
N ALA A 128 -2.86 1.68 19.12
CA ALA A 128 -3.55 0.57 19.76
C ALA A 128 -4.70 0.02 18.90
N MET A 129 -5.22 0.83 17.97
CA MET A 129 -6.29 0.49 17.03
C MET A 129 -5.76 0.05 15.66
N LYS A 130 -4.50 -0.40 15.56
CA LYS A 130 -3.84 -0.76 14.29
C LYS A 130 -4.72 -1.55 13.33
N ALA A 131 -5.32 -2.65 13.79
CA ALA A 131 -6.13 -3.52 12.94
C ALA A 131 -7.38 -2.82 12.39
N GLU A 132 -8.02 -1.98 13.23
CA GLU A 132 -9.20 -1.22 12.86
C GLU A 132 -8.86 -0.09 11.89
N ILE A 133 -7.78 0.66 12.14
CA ILE A 133 -7.29 1.69 11.22
C ILE A 133 -6.96 1.08 9.86
N VAL A 134 -6.27 -0.05 9.83
CA VAL A 134 -5.99 -0.78 8.58
C VAL A 134 -7.28 -1.17 7.87
N ALA A 135 -8.27 -1.71 8.59
CA ALA A 135 -9.56 -2.07 8.02
C ALA A 135 -10.30 -0.85 7.45
N LEU A 136 -10.27 0.29 8.13
CA LEU A 136 -10.90 1.53 7.67
C LEU A 136 -10.22 2.11 6.41
N VAL A 137 -8.89 2.14 6.37
CA VAL A 137 -8.15 2.57 5.17
C VAL A 137 -8.49 1.67 3.97
N ARG A 138 -8.54 0.34 4.19
CA ARG A 138 -8.91 -0.62 3.14
C ARG A 138 -10.35 -0.44 2.69
N LYS A 139 -11.29 -0.32 3.64
CA LYS A 139 -12.70 -0.03 3.38
C LYS A 139 -12.84 1.17 2.47
N GLY A 140 -12.11 2.24 2.79
CA GLY A 140 -12.11 3.46 2.02
C GLY A 140 -11.70 3.32 0.57
N LEU A 141 -10.55 2.68 0.34
CA LEU A 141 -10.10 2.38 -1.01
C LEU A 141 -11.14 1.53 -1.77
N MET A 142 -11.80 0.59 -1.08
CA MET A 142 -12.85 -0.23 -1.68
C MET A 142 -14.14 0.54 -1.97
N GLU A 143 -14.53 1.49 -1.10
CA GLU A 143 -15.66 2.41 -1.29
C GLU A 143 -15.48 3.29 -2.53
N GLU A 144 -14.25 3.75 -2.75
CA GLU A 144 -13.88 4.49 -3.96
C GLU A 144 -13.81 3.60 -5.21
N GLU A 145 -14.08 2.30 -5.08
CA GLU A 145 -13.96 1.30 -6.14
C GLU A 145 -12.51 1.12 -6.65
N TYR A 146 -11.49 1.33 -5.80
CA TYR A 146 -10.11 1.03 -6.20
C TYR A 146 -9.92 -0.48 -6.35
N ASN A 147 -9.42 -0.89 -7.51
CA ASN A 147 -9.07 -2.27 -7.80
C ASN A 147 -7.58 -2.38 -8.12
N LEU A 148 -6.84 -3.03 -7.22
CA LEU A 148 -5.42 -3.32 -7.38
C LEU A 148 -5.13 -4.04 -8.71
N ASN A 149 -6.04 -4.90 -9.16
CA ASN A 149 -5.90 -5.70 -10.37
C ASN A 149 -6.32 -4.96 -11.63
N GLU A 150 -6.81 -3.72 -11.53
CA GLU A 150 -7.30 -2.96 -12.66
C GLU A 150 -6.20 -2.66 -13.69
N LYS A 151 -6.62 -2.57 -14.96
CA LYS A 151 -5.79 -2.29 -16.13
C LYS A 151 -4.80 -1.14 -15.92
N ILE A 152 -5.16 -0.10 -15.17
CA ILE A 152 -4.26 1.04 -14.94
C ILE A 152 -3.03 0.68 -14.11
N ASN A 153 -3.15 -0.33 -13.24
CA ASN A 153 -2.10 -0.83 -12.38
C ASN A 153 -1.41 -2.09 -12.94
N MET A 154 -1.75 -2.51 -14.15
CA MET A 154 -1.17 -3.71 -14.78
C MET A 154 -0.21 -3.35 -15.90
N LEU A 155 0.90 -4.10 -15.97
CA LEU A 155 1.82 -4.08 -17.10
C LEU A 155 2.31 -5.50 -17.40
N ILE A 156 2.54 -5.79 -18.68
CA ILE A 156 3.19 -7.02 -19.12
C ILE A 156 4.67 -6.71 -19.29
N LEU A 157 5.54 -7.48 -18.62
CA LEU A 157 6.98 -7.31 -18.75
C LEU A 157 7.63 -8.57 -19.36
N PRO A 158 8.45 -8.43 -20.41
CA PRO A 158 9.18 -9.53 -21.02
C PRO A 158 10.31 -10.02 -20.12
N MET A 159 10.64 -11.31 -20.18
CA MET A 159 11.65 -11.92 -19.31
C MET A 159 13.00 -12.11 -19.98
N SER A 160 13.05 -12.14 -21.31
CA SER A 160 14.32 -12.21 -22.07
C SER A 160 14.64 -10.89 -22.79
N LYS A 161 15.94 -10.72 -23.11
CA LYS A 161 16.47 -9.54 -23.79
C LYS A 161 15.87 -9.33 -25.18
N GLY A 162 15.72 -10.41 -25.95
CA GLY A 162 15.16 -10.33 -27.31
C GLY A 162 13.70 -9.89 -27.32
N GLU A 163 12.91 -10.39 -26.36
CA GLU A 163 11.50 -10.00 -26.20
C GLU A 163 11.39 -8.55 -25.71
N ALA A 164 12.20 -8.15 -24.72
CA ALA A 164 12.30 -6.77 -24.25
C ALA A 164 12.60 -5.78 -25.36
N PHE A 165 13.61 -6.08 -26.18
CA PHE A 165 13.97 -5.24 -27.32
C PHE A 165 12.86 -5.17 -28.38
N ALA A 166 12.26 -6.31 -28.73
CA ALA A 166 11.21 -6.36 -29.75
C ALA A 166 9.96 -5.56 -29.37
N LEU A 167 9.57 -5.63 -28.10
CA LEU A 167 8.40 -4.94 -27.54
C LEU A 167 8.67 -3.50 -27.11
N ALA A 168 9.94 -3.07 -27.15
CA ALA A 168 10.36 -1.78 -26.61
C ALA A 168 9.95 -1.61 -25.13
N LEU A 169 10.19 -2.64 -24.32
CA LEU A 169 9.87 -2.65 -22.89
C LEU A 169 11.08 -3.10 -22.07
N PRO A 170 11.22 -2.62 -20.83
CA PRO A 170 12.29 -3.11 -19.96
C PRO A 170 12.12 -4.59 -19.65
N LYS A 171 13.23 -5.34 -19.67
CA LYS A 171 13.27 -6.72 -19.20
C LYS A 171 12.94 -6.77 -17.70
N HIS A 172 12.07 -7.69 -17.31
CA HIS A 172 11.56 -7.78 -15.95
C HIS A 172 12.63 -8.19 -14.92
N LYS A 173 13.38 -9.27 -15.20
CA LYS A 173 14.39 -9.83 -14.29
C LYS A 173 15.78 -9.76 -14.89
N LYS A 174 16.80 -9.59 -14.03
CA LYS A 174 18.20 -9.71 -14.46
C LYS A 174 18.51 -11.14 -14.88
N THR A 175 18.10 -12.11 -14.05
CA THR A 175 18.15 -13.55 -14.32
C THR A 175 16.81 -14.21 -13.98
N PRO A 176 16.49 -15.42 -14.49
CA PRO A 176 15.24 -16.10 -14.15
C PRO A 176 14.98 -16.24 -12.64
N SER A 177 16.05 -16.36 -11.84
CA SER A 177 16.00 -16.55 -10.39
C SER A 177 16.18 -15.28 -9.55
N GLN A 178 16.60 -14.15 -10.15
CA GLN A 178 16.85 -12.90 -9.40
C GLN A 178 15.90 -11.77 -9.81
N PRO A 179 14.75 -11.65 -9.12
CA PRO A 179 13.94 -10.44 -9.20
C PRO A 179 14.70 -9.26 -8.56
N SER A 180 15.05 -8.24 -9.35
CA SER A 180 15.74 -7.03 -8.85
C SER A 180 14.77 -5.85 -8.75
N HIS A 181 13.73 -5.98 -7.92
CA HIS A 181 12.73 -4.92 -7.74
C HIS A 181 12.99 -4.01 -6.54
N PHE A 182 14.01 -4.27 -5.71
CA PHE A 182 14.19 -3.55 -4.43
C PHE A 182 14.17 -2.02 -4.58
N ARG A 183 14.89 -1.47 -5.57
CA ARG A 183 14.91 -0.02 -5.82
C ARG A 183 13.54 0.51 -6.26
N TYR A 184 12.85 -0.24 -7.11
CA TYR A 184 11.52 0.09 -7.60
C TYR A 184 10.50 0.03 -6.45
N SER A 185 10.43 -1.08 -5.72
CA SER A 185 9.59 -1.25 -4.53
C SER A 185 9.84 -0.15 -3.51
N SER A 186 11.11 0.19 -3.25
CA SER A 186 11.46 1.29 -2.34
C SER A 186 10.97 2.65 -2.82
N TYR A 187 10.98 2.90 -4.13
CA TYR A 187 10.46 4.13 -4.71
C TYR A 187 8.93 4.18 -4.59
N VAL A 188 8.23 3.13 -5.02
CA VAL A 188 6.77 3.02 -4.91
C VAL A 188 6.31 3.16 -3.46
N ARG A 189 7.00 2.50 -2.52
CA ARG A 189 6.78 2.64 -1.08
C ARG A 189 6.82 4.11 -0.65
N LYS A 190 7.85 4.86 -1.03
CA LYS A 190 8.01 6.27 -0.63
C LYS A 190 6.88 7.15 -1.16
N GLU A 191 6.43 6.93 -2.39
CA GLU A 191 5.31 7.69 -2.95
C GLU A 191 3.99 7.33 -2.26
N LEU A 192 3.74 6.04 -1.99
CA LEU A 192 2.56 5.61 -1.21
C LEU A 192 2.58 6.19 0.21
N ASP A 193 3.73 6.16 0.90
CA ASP A 193 3.88 6.72 2.23
C ASP A 193 3.64 8.23 2.23
N LYS A 194 4.09 8.94 1.19
CA LYS A 194 3.83 10.37 0.99
C LYS A 194 2.33 10.65 0.84
N MET A 195 1.62 9.85 0.05
CA MET A 195 0.17 9.97 -0.16
C MET A 195 -0.61 9.71 1.12
N LEU A 196 -0.23 8.68 1.89
CA LEU A 196 -0.92 8.30 3.13
C LEU A 196 -0.45 9.09 4.36
N LYS A 197 0.58 9.94 4.22
CA LYS A 197 1.16 10.72 5.33
C LYS A 197 0.14 11.61 6.05
N PRO A 198 -0.78 12.33 5.37
CA PRO A 198 -1.75 13.17 6.07
C PRO A 198 -2.71 12.36 6.92
N LEU A 199 -3.21 11.23 6.39
CA LEU A 199 -4.04 10.30 7.15
C LEU A 199 -3.29 9.73 8.37
N LYS A 200 -2.01 9.37 8.20
CA LYS A 200 -1.17 8.92 9.31
C LYS A 200 -1.02 9.99 10.40
N LYS A 201 -0.78 11.25 10.02
CA LYS A 201 -0.65 12.36 10.98
C LYS A 201 -1.92 12.54 11.81
N ASP A 202 -3.08 12.43 11.18
CA ASP A 202 -4.36 12.56 11.87
C ASP A 202 -4.58 11.42 12.86
N VAL A 203 -4.28 10.17 12.44
CA VAL A 203 -4.32 8.99 13.32
C VAL A 203 -3.37 9.16 14.51
N ASP A 204 -2.11 9.53 14.25
CA ASP A 204 -1.08 9.66 15.29
C ASP A 204 -1.46 10.74 16.32
N LYS A 205 -2.02 11.88 15.87
CA LYS A 205 -2.45 12.97 16.75
C LYS A 205 -3.52 12.51 17.73
N HIS A 206 -4.60 11.90 17.23
CA HIS A 206 -5.71 11.48 18.08
C HIS A 206 -5.34 10.30 18.99
N GLU A 207 -4.48 9.39 18.53
CA GLU A 207 -3.96 8.29 19.35
C GLU A 207 -3.09 8.82 20.50
N GLU A 208 -2.25 9.82 20.25
CA GLU A 208 -1.43 10.44 21.28
C GLU A 208 -2.30 11.08 22.37
N GLU A 209 -3.34 11.82 21.98
CA GLU A 209 -4.28 12.42 22.92
C GLU A 209 -5.05 11.34 23.71
N ALA A 210 -5.50 10.27 23.05
CA ALA A 210 -6.18 9.14 23.70
C ALA A 210 -5.27 8.44 24.71
N ARG A 211 -4.00 8.23 24.37
CA ARG A 211 -3.00 7.62 25.26
C ARG A 211 -2.71 8.51 26.47
N LYS A 212 -2.65 9.83 26.28
CA LYS A 212 -2.49 10.79 27.38
C LYS A 212 -3.68 10.70 28.34
N ASN A 213 -4.90 10.75 27.82
CA ASN A 213 -6.12 10.62 28.62
C ASN A 213 -6.21 9.28 29.37
N GLU A 214 -5.78 8.17 28.73
CA GLU A 214 -5.73 6.87 29.39
C GLU A 214 -4.68 6.82 30.52
N LYS A 215 -3.52 7.44 30.32
CA LYS A 215 -2.47 7.56 31.35
C LYS A 215 -2.97 8.37 32.54
N ASP A 216 -3.60 9.51 32.28
CA ASP A 216 -4.15 10.37 33.33
C ASP A 216 -5.28 9.65 34.09
N SER A 217 -6.14 8.90 33.38
CA SER A 217 -7.19 8.10 34.02
C SER A 217 -6.63 7.02 34.96
N LYS A 218 -5.55 6.34 34.55
CA LYS A 218 -4.86 5.35 35.39
C LYS A 218 -4.22 6.01 36.62
N ALA A 219 -3.66 7.20 36.46
CA ALA A 219 -3.10 7.97 37.57
C ALA A 219 -4.19 8.38 38.58
N ASN A 220 -5.31 8.91 38.10
CA ASN A 220 -6.47 9.29 38.93
C ASN A 220 -7.08 8.06 39.63
N THR A 221 -7.20 6.93 38.95
CA THR A 221 -7.67 5.67 39.56
C THR A 221 -6.74 5.22 40.70
N LYS A 222 -5.43 5.31 40.49
CA LYS A 222 -4.43 4.96 41.52
C LYS A 222 -4.53 5.89 42.74
N GLU A 223 -4.72 7.19 42.50
CA GLU A 223 -4.86 8.16 43.58
C GLU A 223 -6.18 7.97 44.34
N ALA A 224 -7.27 7.69 43.63
CA ALA A 224 -8.55 7.34 44.26
C ALA A 224 -8.41 6.14 45.22
N ASN A 225 -7.69 5.10 44.81
CA ASN A 225 -7.46 3.92 45.66
C ASN A 225 -6.63 4.27 46.90
N ARG A 226 -5.63 5.16 46.77
CA ARG A 226 -4.82 5.62 47.92
C ARG A 226 -5.66 6.44 48.91
N SER A 227 -6.49 7.35 48.42
CA SER A 227 -7.39 8.14 49.25
C SER A 227 -8.45 7.27 49.95
N GLU A 228 -8.95 6.21 49.28
CA GLU A 228 -9.84 5.21 49.90
C GLU A 228 -9.13 4.41 50.99
N GLU A 229 -7.90 3.97 50.75
CA GLU A 229 -7.09 3.30 51.77
C GLU A 229 -6.83 4.21 52.98
N GLU A 230 -6.57 5.49 52.75
CA GLU A 230 -6.41 6.48 53.82
C GLU A 230 -7.71 6.67 54.60
N ALA A 231 -8.85 6.83 53.92
CA ALA A 231 -10.16 6.91 54.56
C ALA A 231 -10.41 5.70 55.46
N ASN A 232 -10.14 4.48 54.97
CA ASN A 232 -10.29 3.26 55.75
C ASN A 232 -9.36 3.23 56.98
N ARG A 233 -8.16 3.80 56.90
CA ARG A 233 -7.27 3.97 58.06
C ARG A 233 -7.84 4.98 59.07
N GLN A 234 -8.36 6.11 58.61
CA GLN A 234 -8.99 7.12 59.48
C GLN A 234 -10.22 6.55 60.19
N GLN A 235 -11.05 5.76 59.49
CA GLN A 235 -12.20 5.08 60.07
C GLN A 235 -11.81 4.09 61.19
N LYS A 236 -10.75 3.31 60.98
CA LYS A 236 -10.22 2.43 62.04
C LYS A 236 -9.72 3.21 63.26
N MET A 237 -9.07 4.34 63.04
CA MET A 237 -8.60 5.22 64.13
C MET A 237 -9.76 5.91 64.86
N LEU A 238 -10.82 6.28 64.14
CA LEU A 238 -12.06 6.81 64.70
C LEU A 238 -12.66 5.81 65.68
N GLN A 239 -12.91 4.58 65.23
CA GLN A 239 -13.48 3.50 66.04
C GLN A 239 -12.65 3.25 67.31
N GLY A 240 -11.32 3.13 67.16
CA GLY A 240 -10.44 2.90 68.31
C GLY A 240 -10.34 4.08 69.28
N ASN A 241 -10.65 5.31 68.87
CA ASN A 241 -10.72 6.47 69.77
C ASN A 241 -12.08 6.61 70.46
N GLU A 242 -13.17 6.25 69.77
CA GLU A 242 -14.51 6.20 70.35
C GLU A 242 -14.58 5.16 71.48
N GLU A 243 -14.01 3.96 71.25
CA GLU A 243 -13.90 2.90 72.25
C GLU A 243 -13.12 3.32 73.50
N LYS A 244 -12.15 4.24 73.35
CA LYS A 244 -11.33 4.78 74.45
C LYS A 244 -11.91 6.04 75.10
N GLY A 245 -13.06 6.53 74.64
CA GLY A 245 -13.69 7.75 75.14
C GLY A 245 -12.98 9.05 74.73
N HIS A 246 -12.09 9.02 73.72
CA HIS A 246 -11.36 10.19 73.24
C HIS A 246 -12.15 10.98 72.17
N LEU A 247 -13.31 11.50 72.56
CA LEU A 247 -14.29 12.12 71.65
C LEU A 247 -13.71 13.25 70.78
N GLY A 248 -12.81 14.09 71.31
CA GLY A 248 -12.18 15.16 70.53
C GLY A 248 -11.29 14.66 69.39
N ARG A 249 -10.54 13.56 69.61
CA ARG A 249 -9.71 12.94 68.55
C ARG A 249 -10.57 12.18 67.54
N ALA A 250 -11.64 11.54 68.01
CA ALA A 250 -12.62 10.88 67.15
C ALA A 250 -13.19 11.87 66.11
N ALA A 251 -13.62 13.06 66.54
CA ALA A 251 -14.14 14.09 65.62
C ALA A 251 -13.15 14.45 64.50
N ILE A 252 -11.87 14.63 64.82
CA ILE A 252 -10.82 14.94 63.83
C ILE A 252 -10.66 13.80 62.81
N HIS A 253 -10.66 12.54 63.28
CA HIS A 253 -10.54 11.38 62.38
C HIS A 253 -11.76 11.24 61.47
N LYS A 254 -12.96 11.56 61.95
CA LYS A 254 -14.19 11.56 61.15
C LYS A 254 -14.15 12.60 60.02
N GLU A 255 -13.69 13.82 60.31
CA GLU A 255 -13.53 14.87 59.29
C GLU A 255 -12.49 14.47 58.23
N ARG A 256 -11.36 13.90 58.65
CA ARG A 256 -10.32 13.41 57.72
C ARG A 256 -10.81 12.26 56.87
N GLU A 257 -11.53 11.30 57.46
CA GLU A 257 -12.13 10.19 56.71
C GLU A 257 -13.06 10.72 55.62
N ALA A 258 -13.97 11.62 55.96
CA ALA A 258 -14.90 12.22 55.01
C ALA A 258 -14.17 12.98 53.88
N ALA A 259 -13.12 13.73 54.22
CA ALA A 259 -12.29 14.43 53.23
C ALA A 259 -11.58 13.43 52.29
N SER A 260 -10.97 12.37 52.81
CA SER A 260 -10.30 11.35 52.01
C SER A 260 -11.28 10.59 51.12
N ARG A 261 -12.50 10.26 51.58
CA ARG A 261 -13.54 9.64 50.72
C ARG A 261 -14.01 10.58 49.63
N SER A 262 -14.21 11.86 49.95
CA SER A 262 -14.60 12.88 48.96
C SER A 262 -13.52 13.03 47.88
N GLN A 263 -12.24 13.07 48.27
CA GLN A 263 -11.13 13.08 47.33
C GLN A 263 -11.09 11.81 46.47
N ALA A 264 -11.28 10.63 47.07
CA ALA A 264 -11.32 9.37 46.34
C ALA A 264 -12.42 9.37 45.26
N GLN A 265 -13.62 9.85 45.61
CA GLN A 265 -14.73 9.97 44.67
C GLN A 265 -14.41 10.95 43.53
N ALA A 266 -13.91 12.15 43.84
CA ALA A 266 -13.52 13.14 42.83
C ALA A 266 -12.47 12.58 41.84
N GLN A 267 -11.51 11.79 42.33
CA GLN A 267 -10.51 11.14 41.50
C GLN A 267 -11.10 10.02 40.61
N ARG A 268 -12.07 9.24 41.11
CA ARG A 268 -12.81 8.25 40.29
C ARG A 268 -13.62 8.92 39.19
N ASP A 269 -14.29 10.03 39.50
CA ASP A 269 -15.08 10.79 38.54
C ASP A 269 -14.18 11.39 37.45
N ALA A 270 -13.03 11.95 37.83
CA ALA A 270 -12.03 12.44 36.89
C ALA A 270 -11.47 11.31 36.00
N ALA A 271 -11.16 10.14 36.57
CA ALA A 271 -10.70 8.98 35.82
C ALA A 271 -11.73 8.50 34.79
N THR A 272 -13.01 8.48 35.18
CA THR A 272 -14.13 8.09 34.32
C THR A 272 -14.34 9.10 33.20
N ALA A 273 -14.27 10.40 33.49
CA ALA A 273 -14.36 11.46 32.50
C ALA A 273 -13.25 11.35 31.45
N GLN A 274 -12.01 11.12 31.87
CA GLN A 274 -10.87 10.96 30.95
C GLN A 274 -10.97 9.69 30.09
N GLN A 275 -11.49 8.58 30.63
CA GLN A 275 -11.78 7.39 29.81
C GLN A 275 -12.82 7.68 28.73
N LYS A 276 -13.87 8.44 29.06
CA LYS A 276 -14.88 8.87 28.08
C LYS A 276 -14.27 9.75 26.99
N VAL A 277 -13.37 10.67 27.34
CA VAL A 277 -12.66 11.50 26.35
C VAL A 277 -11.76 10.64 25.45
N ALA A 278 -10.98 9.72 26.01
CA ALA A 278 -10.14 8.81 25.23
C ALA A 278 -10.97 7.94 24.26
N ALA A 279 -12.12 7.43 24.73
CA ALA A 279 -13.06 6.69 23.89
C ALA A 279 -13.62 7.57 22.76
N ALA A 280 -14.04 8.80 23.08
CA ALA A 280 -14.54 9.75 22.08
C ALA A 280 -13.49 10.12 21.02
N GLN A 281 -12.22 10.26 21.40
CA GLN A 281 -11.11 10.51 20.47
C GLN A 281 -10.89 9.32 19.52
N ARG A 282 -10.93 8.09 20.05
CA ARG A 282 -10.87 6.88 19.22
C ARG A 282 -12.06 6.76 18.28
N ASP A 283 -13.26 7.13 18.72
CA ASP A 283 -14.43 7.20 17.86
C ASP A 283 -14.33 8.32 16.81
N GLU A 284 -13.68 9.43 17.14
CA GLU A 284 -13.36 10.48 16.17
C GLU A 284 -12.35 9.99 15.12
N ILE A 285 -11.33 9.20 15.50
CA ILE A 285 -10.46 8.50 14.54
C ILE A 285 -11.29 7.65 13.59
N ARG A 286 -12.20 6.82 14.13
CA ARG A 286 -13.07 5.97 13.30
C ARG A 286 -13.85 6.78 12.27
N LYS A 287 -14.49 7.86 12.74
CA LYS A 287 -15.27 8.77 11.89
C LYS A 287 -14.39 9.49 10.87
N LYS A 288 -13.23 10.00 11.27
CA LYS A 288 -12.33 10.76 10.37
C LYS A 288 -11.66 9.87 9.35
N VAL A 289 -11.14 8.71 9.75
CA VAL A 289 -10.57 7.75 8.79
C VAL A 289 -11.68 7.27 7.85
N GLY A 290 -12.88 6.96 8.35
CA GLY A 290 -14.01 6.56 7.51
C GLY A 290 -14.60 7.68 6.62
N ALA A 291 -14.55 8.94 7.05
CA ALA A 291 -15.06 10.08 6.26
C ALA A 291 -14.00 10.63 5.28
N SER A 292 -12.74 10.63 5.70
CA SER A 292 -11.60 10.93 4.82
C SER A 292 -11.46 9.90 3.70
N THR A 293 -12.08 8.73 3.83
CA THR A 293 -12.15 7.76 2.75
C THR A 293 -13.39 7.89 1.86
N SER A 294 -14.44 8.60 2.29
CA SER A 294 -15.56 8.93 1.39
C SER A 294 -15.26 10.12 0.48
N SER A 295 -14.36 11.02 0.92
CA SER A 295 -13.86 12.16 0.15
C SER A 295 -12.41 12.46 0.54
N PRO A 296 -11.43 11.65 0.10
CA PRO A 296 -10.02 11.97 0.31
C PRO A 296 -9.69 13.37 -0.21
N PRO A 297 -8.74 14.09 0.42
CA PRO A 297 -8.15 15.28 -0.19
C PRO A 297 -7.73 14.97 -1.62
N GLU A 298 -7.91 15.92 -2.54
CA GLU A 298 -7.63 15.74 -3.96
C GLU A 298 -6.24 15.11 -4.16
N GLY A 299 -6.20 13.92 -4.78
CA GLY A 299 -4.96 13.14 -4.97
C GLY A 299 -4.58 12.15 -3.86
N MET A 300 -5.43 11.93 -2.83
CA MET A 300 -5.34 10.76 -1.94
C MET A 300 -6.32 9.66 -2.37
N GLY A 301 -6.28 8.50 -1.71
CA GLY A 301 -7.19 7.38 -2.01
C GLY A 301 -6.96 6.74 -3.39
N LYS A 302 -8.04 6.37 -4.06
CA LYS A 302 -8.04 5.76 -5.40
C LYS A 302 -7.36 6.65 -6.43
N GLN A 303 -7.78 7.91 -6.55
CA GLN A 303 -7.29 8.81 -7.60
C GLN A 303 -5.78 9.01 -7.49
N GLY A 304 -5.27 9.16 -6.27
CA GLY A 304 -3.82 9.25 -6.01
C GLY A 304 -3.06 8.01 -6.46
N ILE A 305 -3.54 6.82 -6.04
CA ILE A 305 -2.88 5.56 -6.35
C ILE A 305 -2.98 5.21 -7.85
N GLU A 306 -4.12 5.48 -8.49
CA GLU A 306 -4.31 5.32 -9.93
C GLU A 306 -3.45 6.30 -10.73
N GLY A 307 -3.34 7.54 -10.27
CA GLY A 307 -2.43 8.53 -10.84
C GLY A 307 -0.97 8.08 -10.79
N LEU A 308 -0.52 7.56 -9.64
CA LEU A 308 0.82 6.97 -9.49
C LEU A 308 1.01 5.76 -10.41
N SER A 309 0.02 4.86 -10.45
CA SER A 309 0.04 3.66 -11.29
C SER A 309 0.19 4.01 -12.77
N LYS A 310 -0.62 4.97 -13.25
CA LYS A 310 -0.55 5.49 -14.61
C LYS A 310 0.81 6.10 -14.91
N TRP A 311 1.28 7.02 -14.06
CA TRP A 311 2.56 7.70 -14.26
C TRP A 311 3.73 6.72 -14.31
N LEU A 312 3.80 5.77 -13.38
CA LEU A 312 4.83 4.73 -13.35
C LEU A 312 4.79 3.86 -14.61
N ARG A 313 3.61 3.44 -15.05
CA ARG A 313 3.43 2.61 -16.24
C ARG A 313 3.90 3.36 -17.49
N ASP A 314 3.46 4.59 -17.67
CA ASP A 314 3.82 5.42 -18.81
C ASP A 314 5.33 5.67 -18.84
N ALA A 315 5.95 5.91 -17.68
CA ALA A 315 7.41 6.06 -17.55
C ALA A 315 8.19 4.78 -17.90
N ILE A 316 7.67 3.59 -17.53
CA ILE A 316 8.28 2.30 -17.89
C ILE A 316 8.23 2.08 -19.41
N ILE A 317 7.09 2.37 -20.04
CA ILE A 317 6.90 2.27 -21.49
C ILE A 317 7.84 3.24 -22.22
N GLU A 318 7.87 4.50 -21.79
CA GLU A 318 8.77 5.53 -22.34
C GLU A 318 10.24 5.10 -22.24
N ALA A 319 10.65 4.55 -21.10
CA ALA A 319 12.01 4.05 -20.90
C ALA A 319 12.33 2.89 -21.86
N GLY A 320 11.40 1.96 -22.07
CA GLY A 320 11.58 0.85 -23.00
C GLY A 320 11.69 1.29 -24.46
N LEU A 321 10.86 2.25 -24.89
CA LEU A 321 10.94 2.88 -26.21
C LEU A 321 12.30 3.54 -26.43
N LEU A 322 12.75 4.33 -25.45
CA LEU A 322 14.05 4.97 -25.51
C LEU A 322 15.16 3.91 -25.54
N MET A 323 15.15 2.89 -24.67
CA MET A 323 16.14 1.81 -24.70
C MET A 323 16.27 1.18 -26.09
N LYS A 324 15.14 0.92 -26.75
CA LYS A 324 15.13 0.36 -28.11
C LYS A 324 15.74 1.34 -29.13
N GLU A 325 15.34 2.60 -29.11
CA GLU A 325 15.89 3.66 -29.97
C GLU A 325 17.42 3.76 -29.85
N LEU A 326 17.93 3.63 -28.61
CA LEU A 326 19.35 3.73 -28.32
C LEU A 326 20.11 2.40 -28.51
N GLY A 327 19.43 1.30 -28.85
CA GLY A 327 20.04 -0.03 -28.97
C GLY A 327 20.56 -0.59 -27.64
N LEU A 328 19.99 -0.14 -26.51
CA LEU A 328 20.34 -0.59 -25.16
C LEU A 328 19.62 -1.90 -24.82
N ASP A 329 20.23 -2.69 -23.94
CA ASP A 329 19.77 -4.04 -23.65
C ASP A 329 18.89 -4.17 -22.41
N SER A 330 18.32 -3.05 -21.97
CA SER A 330 17.38 -2.93 -20.85
C SER A 330 17.96 -3.30 -19.48
N SER A 331 19.28 -3.14 -19.30
CA SER A 331 19.92 -3.32 -18.01
C SER A 331 19.61 -2.15 -17.05
N VAL A 332 19.73 -2.38 -15.73
CA VAL A 332 19.54 -1.32 -14.72
C VAL A 332 20.59 -0.21 -14.84
N ASP A 333 21.77 -0.51 -15.38
CA ASP A 333 22.80 0.50 -15.63
C ASP A 333 22.39 1.46 -16.76
N ASP A 334 21.55 1.00 -17.68
CA ASP A 334 20.95 1.85 -18.72
C ASP A 334 19.96 2.85 -18.12
N LEU A 335 19.25 2.53 -17.03
CA LEU A 335 18.30 3.45 -16.39
C LEU A 335 18.95 4.73 -15.83
N ARG A 336 20.18 4.66 -15.31
CA ARG A 336 20.91 5.88 -14.90
C ARG A 336 21.25 6.75 -16.11
N ARG A 337 21.74 6.14 -17.18
CA ARG A 337 22.08 6.82 -18.43
C ARG A 337 20.83 7.44 -19.07
N LEU A 338 19.70 6.74 -19.03
CA LEU A 338 18.40 7.24 -19.48
C LEU A 338 17.90 8.42 -18.66
N LYS A 339 18.14 8.43 -17.33
CA LYS A 339 17.81 9.59 -16.50
C LYS A 339 18.58 10.84 -16.90
N GLU A 340 19.87 10.69 -17.21
CA GLU A 340 20.70 11.80 -17.69
C GLU A 340 20.26 12.27 -19.08
N LEU A 341 19.98 11.35 -19.99
CA LEU A 341 19.49 11.66 -21.34
C LEU A 341 18.11 12.33 -21.31
N ARG A 342 17.18 11.86 -20.46
CA ARG A 342 15.88 12.49 -20.25
C ARG A 342 16.03 13.92 -19.75
N LYS A 343 16.92 14.16 -18.78
CA LYS A 343 17.19 15.52 -18.28
C LYS A 343 17.68 16.45 -19.39
N LEU A 344 18.59 15.97 -20.25
CA LEU A 344 19.08 16.75 -21.41
C LEU A 344 17.94 17.05 -22.40
N LYS A 345 17.08 16.06 -22.67
CA LYS A 345 15.90 16.22 -23.53
C LYS A 345 14.89 17.23 -22.96
N GLU A 346 14.59 17.15 -21.66
CA GLU A 346 13.70 18.08 -20.94
C GLU A 346 14.27 19.51 -20.90
N GLN A 347 15.60 19.65 -20.88
CA GLN A 347 16.29 20.94 -20.93
C GLN A 347 16.36 21.53 -22.36
N GLY A 348 15.89 20.80 -23.38
CA GLY A 348 15.97 21.21 -24.78
C GLY A 348 17.39 21.16 -25.37
N ASP A 349 18.36 20.58 -24.66
CA ASP A 349 19.76 20.48 -25.10
C ASP A 349 19.93 19.26 -26.02
N LEU A 350 19.39 19.39 -27.24
CA LEU A 350 19.38 18.34 -28.24
C LEU A 350 20.79 17.92 -28.67
N GLU A 351 21.77 18.82 -28.66
CA GLU A 351 23.14 18.46 -29.04
C GLU A 351 23.91 17.74 -27.93
N ALA A 352 23.78 18.16 -26.67
CA ALA A 352 24.34 17.37 -25.58
C ALA A 352 23.68 15.99 -25.49
N PHE A 353 22.37 15.91 -25.77
CA PHE A 353 21.66 14.63 -25.87
C PHE A 353 22.28 13.74 -26.96
N LYS A 354 22.41 14.24 -28.20
CA LYS A 354 22.98 13.49 -29.33
C LYS A 354 24.43 13.07 -29.09
N GLN A 355 25.29 13.97 -28.59
CA GLN A 355 26.69 13.65 -28.30
C GLN A 355 26.82 12.58 -27.23
N LYS A 356 26.01 12.66 -26.18
CA LYS A 356 26.02 11.67 -25.10
C LYS A 356 25.47 10.32 -25.57
N LEU A 357 24.45 10.35 -26.43
CA LEU A 357 23.93 9.17 -27.09
C LEU A 357 25.00 8.51 -27.99
N GLN A 358 25.68 9.29 -28.83
CA GLN A 358 26.73 8.79 -29.71
C GLN A 358 27.86 8.12 -28.91
N LYS A 359 28.32 8.75 -27.82
CA LYS A 359 29.31 8.15 -26.91
C LYS A 359 28.86 6.82 -26.29
N LEU A 360 27.56 6.64 -26.05
CA LEU A 360 27.01 5.38 -25.55
C LEU A 360 26.99 4.30 -26.63
N GLN A 361 26.74 4.67 -27.89
CA GLN A 361 26.74 3.76 -29.03
C GLN A 361 28.16 3.32 -29.43
N GLU A 362 29.14 4.21 -29.28
CA GLU A 362 30.56 3.98 -29.57
C GLU A 362 31.27 3.08 -28.52
N LEU A 363 30.63 2.75 -27.40
CA LEU A 363 31.19 1.81 -26.43
C LEU A 363 31.42 0.44 -27.09
N PRO A 364 32.66 -0.11 -27.03
CA PRO A 364 33.02 -1.37 -27.66
C PRO A 364 32.05 -2.49 -27.29
N ALA A 365 31.68 -3.33 -28.26
CA ALA A 365 30.77 -4.46 -28.04
C ALA A 365 31.23 -5.39 -26.89
N LYS A 366 32.53 -5.43 -26.58
CA LYS A 366 33.14 -6.20 -25.48
C LYS A 366 32.91 -5.60 -24.08
N LEU A 367 32.52 -4.32 -23.98
CA LEU A 367 32.17 -3.64 -22.73
C LEU A 367 30.64 -3.50 -22.56
N ARG A 368 29.85 -3.95 -23.54
CA ARG A 368 28.41 -4.09 -23.38
C ARG A 368 28.15 -5.31 -22.50
N PRO A 369 27.45 -5.18 -21.35
CA PRO A 369 27.20 -6.33 -20.49
C PRO A 369 26.49 -7.43 -21.29
N THR A 370 27.01 -8.66 -21.23
CA THR A 370 26.41 -9.84 -21.88
C THR A 370 25.09 -10.23 -21.25
#